data_AF-A0A6J7JRW9-F1
#
_entry.id   AF-A0A6J7JRW9-F1
#
_cell.length_a   1.000
_cell.length_b   1.000
_cell.length_c   1.000
_cell.angle_alpha   90.00
_cell.angle_beta   90.00
_cell.angle_gamma   90.00
#
_symmetry.space_group_name_H-M   'P 1'
#
loop_
_entity.id
_entity.type
_entity.pdbx_description
1 polymer ?
#
loop_
_entity_poly.entity_id
_entity_poly.type
_entity_poly.pdbx_seq_one_letter_code
_entity_poly.pdbx_strand_id
1 'polypeptide(L)'
;MITENESAARVDFVAHAKSMGANSHRVTSVSELTKKLLDTANSKEVEVIVINTAPTTWTEGGAFWEVGIPEVSDKKSIQEARAKLIDGKKAQRKF
;
A
#
# COMPACT_ATOMS: atom_id res chain seq x y z
N MET A 1 -9.16 10.06 -13.16
CA MET A 1 -10.20 10.00 -12.12
C MET A 1 -10.64 8.55 -12.06
N ILE A 2 -10.40 7.85 -10.95
CA ILE A 2 -10.89 6.47 -10.80
C ILE A 2 -12.39 6.60 -10.57
N THR A 3 -13.19 6.25 -11.56
CA THR A 3 -14.65 6.14 -11.39
C THR A 3 -14.94 4.87 -10.63
N GLU A 4 -15.51 4.99 -9.44
CA GLU A 4 -16.08 3.85 -8.73
C GLU A 4 -17.16 3.22 -9.61
N ASN A 5 -16.99 1.95 -9.93
CA ASN A 5 -18.05 1.18 -10.55
C ASN A 5 -18.91 0.61 -9.40
N GLU A 6 -20.11 1.16 -9.20
CA GLU A 6 -21.05 0.68 -8.18
C GLU A 6 -21.42 -0.80 -8.36
N SER A 7 -21.30 -1.34 -9.58
CA SER A 7 -21.55 -2.75 -9.90
C SER A 7 -20.31 -3.65 -9.77
N ALA A 8 -19.14 -3.09 -9.43
CA ALA A 8 -17.95 -3.90 -9.23
C ALA A 8 -18.09 -4.75 -7.97
N ALA A 9 -17.86 -6.06 -8.13
CA ALA A 9 -17.84 -6.99 -7.01
C ALA A 9 -16.81 -6.55 -5.96
N ARG A 10 -17.27 -6.35 -4.72
CA ARG A 10 -16.39 -6.06 -3.59
C ARG A 10 -15.93 -7.37 -2.96
N VAL A 11 -14.63 -7.52 -2.79
CA VAL A 11 -14.05 -8.68 -2.13
C VAL A 11 -14.32 -8.59 -0.63
N ASP A 12 -14.90 -9.65 -0.05
CA ASP A 12 -14.97 -9.79 1.40
C ASP A 12 -13.64 -10.34 1.93
N PHE A 13 -12.72 -9.42 2.24
CA PHE A 13 -11.40 -9.78 2.78
C PHE A 13 -11.45 -10.49 4.14
N VAL A 14 -12.53 -10.31 4.92
CA VAL A 14 -12.68 -11.01 6.20
C VAL A 14 -13.02 -12.47 5.95
N ALA A 15 -13.98 -12.74 5.07
CA ALA A 15 -14.33 -14.10 4.69
C ALA A 15 -13.16 -14.81 3.98
N HIS A 16 -12.45 -14.08 3.11
CA HIS A 16 -11.29 -14.61 2.41
C HIS A 16 -10.18 -15.02 3.38
N ALA A 17 -9.79 -14.15 4.31
CA ALA A 17 -8.76 -14.48 5.31
C ALA A 17 -9.20 -15.62 6.25
N LYS A 18 -10.48 -15.66 6.66
CA LYS A 18 -11.04 -16.79 7.41
C LYS A 18 -10.94 -18.11 6.66
N SER A 19 -11.20 -18.11 5.34
CA SER A 19 -11.08 -19.32 4.52
C SER A 19 -9.65 -19.87 4.45
N MET A 20 -8.65 -19.01 4.71
CA MET A 20 -7.24 -19.36 4.80
C MET A 20 -6.80 -19.75 6.22
N GLY A 21 -7.72 -19.79 7.19
CA GLY A 21 -7.44 -20.17 8.58
C GLY A 21 -7.05 -19.00 9.50
N ALA A 22 -7.13 -17.75 9.03
CA ALA A 22 -6.82 -16.59 9.87
C ALA A 22 -7.99 -16.16 10.76
N ASN A 23 -7.68 -15.73 11.98
CA ASN A 23 -8.61 -14.97 12.81
C ASN A 23 -8.79 -13.59 12.18
N SER A 24 -9.98 -13.33 11.62
CA SER A 24 -10.20 -12.13 10.80
C SER A 24 -11.29 -11.24 11.38
N HIS A 25 -11.00 -9.94 11.50
CA HIS A 25 -11.84 -8.93 12.15
C HIS A 25 -12.10 -7.77 11.21
N ARG A 26 -13.33 -7.24 11.20
CA ARG A 26 -13.65 -5.96 10.55
C ARG A 26 -13.64 -4.86 11.60
N VAL A 27 -13.04 -3.73 11.27
CA VAL A 27 -13.10 -2.50 12.06
C VAL A 27 -13.50 -1.33 11.16
N THR A 28 -14.15 -0.32 11.75
CA THR A 28 -14.70 0.83 11.01
C THR A 28 -14.12 2.16 11.44
N SER A 29 -13.28 2.17 12.47
CA SER A 29 -12.67 3.38 13.01
C SER A 29 -11.22 3.16 13.45
N VAL A 30 -10.47 4.26 13.55
CA VAL A 30 -9.10 4.23 14.08
C VAL A 30 -9.07 3.74 15.54
N SER A 31 -10.09 4.09 16.34
CA SER A 31 -10.21 3.62 17.72
C SER A 31 -10.39 2.10 17.80
N GLU A 32 -11.29 1.54 16.98
CA GLU A 32 -11.47 0.08 16.89
C GLU A 32 -10.22 -0.62 16.38
N LEU A 33 -9.52 -0.04 15.40
CA LEU A 33 -8.26 -0.57 14.91
C LEU A 33 -7.23 -0.65 16.03
N THR A 34 -7.01 0.45 16.76
CA THR A 34 -6.07 0.50 17.89
C THR A 34 -6.43 -0.54 18.95
N LYS A 35 -7.71 -0.62 19.33
CA LYS A 35 -8.18 -1.62 20.30
C LYS A 35 -7.91 -3.04 19.80
N LYS A 36 -8.29 -3.35 18.55
CA LYS A 36 -8.15 -4.70 18.00
C LYS A 36 -6.68 -5.10 17.90
N LEU A 37 -5.80 -4.19 17.50
CA LEU A 37 -4.35 -4.43 17.49
C LEU A 37 -3.82 -4.83 18.87
N LEU A 38 -4.25 -4.14 19.94
CA LEU A 38 -3.86 -4.48 21.30
C LEU A 38 -4.44 -5.83 21.74
N ASP A 39 -5.72 -6.08 21.45
CA ASP A 39 -6.38 -7.34 21.78
C ASP A 39 -5.69 -8.54 21.11
N THR A 40 -5.15 -8.37 19.90
CA THR A 40 -4.52 -9.43 19.10
C THR A 40 -3.00 -9.49 19.25
N ALA A 41 -2.36 -8.55 19.94
CA ALA A 41 -0.90 -8.39 19.96
C ALA A 41 -0.14 -9.63 20.47
N ASN A 42 -0.75 -10.40 21.37
CA ASN A 42 -0.17 -11.60 21.95
C ASN A 42 -0.75 -12.90 21.36
N SER A 43 -1.54 -12.81 20.29
CA SER A 43 -2.07 -13.98 19.60
C SER A 43 -0.94 -14.82 19.03
N LYS A 44 -1.07 -16.14 19.12
CA LYS A 44 -0.15 -17.10 18.48
C LYS A 44 -0.62 -17.47 17.06
N GLU A 45 -1.80 -16.99 16.67
CA GLU A 45 -2.42 -17.25 15.37
C GLU A 45 -2.23 -16.08 14.41
N VAL A 46 -2.54 -16.31 13.13
CA VAL A 46 -2.59 -15.23 12.14
C VAL A 46 -3.84 -14.38 12.36
N GLU A 47 -3.63 -13.10 12.65
CA GLU A 47 -4.70 -12.12 12.88
C GLU A 47 -4.77 -11.14 11.70
N VAL A 48 -5.92 -11.07 11.05
CA VAL A 48 -6.18 -10.15 9.93
C VAL A 48 -7.21 -9.11 10.36
N ILE A 49 -6.82 -7.84 10.35
CA ILE A 49 -7.71 -6.72 10.68
C ILE A 49 -8.01 -5.96 9.40
N VAL A 50 -9.27 -6.00 8.96
CA VAL A 50 -9.75 -5.34 7.75
C VAL A 50 -10.41 -4.02 8.13
N ILE A 51 -9.88 -2.92 7.60
CA ILE A 51 -10.45 -1.57 7.71
C ILE A 51 -10.70 -1.00 6.32
N ASN A 52 -11.86 -0.41 6.12
CA ASN A 52 -12.14 0.32 4.88
C ASN A 52 -11.48 1.70 4.95
N THR A 53 -10.74 2.05 3.90
CA THR A 53 -10.16 3.39 3.72
C THR A 53 -10.84 4.11 2.57
N ALA A 54 -10.70 5.43 2.53
CA ALA A 54 -11.17 6.22 1.41
C ALA A 54 -10.32 5.87 0.16
N PRO A 55 -10.95 5.52 -0.97
CA PRO A 55 -10.21 5.08 -2.17
C PRO A 55 -9.51 6.22 -2.90
N THR A 56 -9.92 7.47 -2.63
CA THR A 56 -9.43 8.67 -3.31
C THR A 56 -8.78 9.68 -2.38
N THR A 57 -8.56 9.31 -1.11
CA THR A 57 -7.91 10.19 -0.13
C THR A 57 -6.66 9.52 0.38
N TRP A 58 -5.52 10.14 0.16
CA TRP A 58 -4.22 9.66 0.63
C TRP A 58 -3.36 10.85 1.04
N THR A 59 -2.43 10.61 1.96
CA THR A 59 -1.33 11.55 2.20
C THR A 59 -0.40 11.51 0.99
N GLU A 60 -0.01 12.67 0.45
CA GLU A 60 0.94 12.69 -0.67
C GLU A 60 2.21 11.91 -0.35
N GLY A 61 2.54 10.95 -1.21
CA GLY A 61 3.80 10.23 -1.14
C GLY A 61 4.91 11.10 -1.71
N GLY A 62 5.71 11.73 -0.85
CA GLY A 62 6.90 12.49 -1.27
C GLY A 62 8.17 11.66 -1.37
N ALA A 63 8.11 10.35 -1.10
CA ALA A 63 9.26 9.48 -1.18
C ALA A 63 9.64 9.23 -2.64
N PHE A 64 10.91 9.46 -2.98
CA PHE A 64 11.46 9.10 -4.27
C PHE A 64 11.30 7.59 -4.51
N TRP A 65 10.64 7.22 -5.61
CA TRP A 65 10.53 5.83 -6.06
C TRP A 65 11.52 5.60 -7.20
N GLU A 66 12.47 4.68 -6.98
CA GLU A 66 13.33 4.18 -8.05
C GLU A 66 12.50 3.41 -9.10
N VAL A 67 12.40 3.99 -10.29
CA VAL A 67 11.83 3.35 -11.47
C VAL A 67 12.96 2.93 -12.41
N GLY A 68 12.92 1.71 -12.94
CA GLY A 68 13.93 1.23 -13.88
C GLY A 68 13.97 2.07 -15.16
N ILE A 69 14.96 2.96 -15.29
CA ILE A 69 15.22 3.72 -16.52
C ILE A 69 16.42 3.10 -17.25
N PRO A 70 16.34 2.84 -18.57
CA PRO A 70 17.44 2.31 -19.36
C PRO A 70 18.75 3.07 -19.14
N GLU A 71 19.85 2.32 -19.07
CA GLU A 71 21.19 2.90 -18.91
C GLU A 71 21.70 3.58 -20.17
N VAL A 72 21.39 2.99 -21.31
CA VAL A 72 21.73 3.50 -22.63
C VAL A 72 20.46 3.70 -23.45
N SER A 73 20.38 4.82 -24.14
CA SER A 73 19.27 5.16 -25.04
C SER A 73 19.65 6.36 -25.90
N ASP A 74 19.28 6.31 -27.18
CA ASP A 74 19.42 7.45 -28.10
C ASP A 74 18.30 8.50 -27.92
N LYS A 75 17.25 8.17 -27.15
CA LYS A 75 16.15 9.10 -26.88
C LYS A 75 16.53 10.05 -25.74
N LYS A 76 16.63 11.34 -26.05
CA LYS A 76 16.90 12.41 -25.09
C LYS A 76 15.99 12.37 -23.85
N SER A 77 14.70 12.08 -24.02
CA SER A 77 13.75 11.98 -22.90
C SER A 77 14.10 10.87 -21.90
N ILE A 78 14.71 9.78 -22.37
CA ILE A 78 15.17 8.67 -21.50
C ILE A 78 16.45 9.06 -20.77
N GLN A 79 17.38 9.75 -21.45
CA GLN A 79 18.61 10.26 -20.83
C GLN A 79 18.29 11.26 -19.71
N GLU A 80 17.34 12.17 -19.94
CA GLU A 80 16.84 13.11 -18.92
C GLU A 80 16.16 12.39 -17.75
N ALA A 81 15.33 11.37 -18.02
CA ALA A 81 14.71 10.56 -16.98
C ALA A 81 15.77 9.80 -16.14
N ARG A 82 16.83 9.30 -16.78
CA ARG A 82 17.94 8.60 -16.10
C ARG A 82 18.71 9.56 -15.20
N ALA A 83 18.96 10.78 -15.64
CA ALA A 83 19.60 11.82 -14.81
C ALA A 83 18.76 12.13 -13.56
N LYS A 84 17.43 12.28 -13.71
CA LYS A 84 16.50 12.48 -12.58
C LYS A 84 16.49 11.30 -11.61
N LEU A 85 16.51 10.07 -12.13
CA LEU A 85 16.61 8.84 -11.31
C LEU A 85 17.90 8.84 -10.48
N ILE A 86 19.05 9.12 -11.11
CA ILE A 86 20.35 9.14 -10.43
C ILE A 86 20.37 10.22 -9.34
N ASP A 87 19.77 11.39 -9.60
CA ASP A 87 19.72 12.46 -8.62
C ASP A 87 18.83 12.13 -7.42
N GLY A 88 17.61 11.63 -7.66
CA GLY A 88 16.70 11.22 -6.60
C GLY A 88 17.25 10.10 -5.71
N LYS A 89 18.04 9.18 -6.29
CA LYS A 89 18.75 8.12 -5.53
C LYS A 89 19.69 8.67 -4.46
N LYS A 90 20.28 9.85 -4.65
CA LYS A 90 21.23 10.42 -3.67
C LYS A 90 20.57 10.71 -2.33
N ALA A 91 19.27 11.01 -2.32
CA ALA A 91 18.50 11.30 -1.12
C ALA A 91 17.99 10.02 -0.40
N GLN A 92 18.21 8.84 -0.97
CA GLN A 92 17.83 7.58 -0.34
C GLN A 92 18.64 7.36 0.95
N ARG A 93 17.96 6.99 2.04
CA ARG A 93 18.61 6.66 3.31
C ARG A 93 19.58 5.49 3.11
N LYS A 94 20.85 5.70 3.46
CA LYS A 94 21.87 4.65 3.50
C LYS A 94 21.83 3.96 4.86
N PHE A 95 21.98 2.64 4.87
CA PHE A 95 22.13 1.85 6.08
C PHE A 95 23.60 1.76 6.48
#